data_AF-A0A1V2G3X7-F1
#
_entry.id   AF-A0A1V2G3X7-F1
#
_cell.length_a   1.000
_cell.length_b   1.000
_cell.length_c   1.000
_cell.angle_alpha   90.00
_cell.angle_beta   90.00
_cell.angle_gamma   90.00
#
_symmetry.space_group_name_H-M   'P 1'
#
loop_
_entity.id
_entity.type
_entity.pdbx_description
1 polymer ?
#
loop_
_entity_poly.entity_id
_entity_poly.type
_entity_poly.pdbx_seq_one_letter_code
_entity_poly.pdbx_strand_id
1 'polypeptide(L)'
;SFTTLCVDARSQHDYIALSRLFHTVMLFDVPVMTRLMESEARRFIALVDEFYERHVKLVVSAEVPLYEIYQGERLKFEFQRCLSRLQEMQSEEYLKREHLAG
;
A
#
# COMPACT_ATOMS: atom_id res chain seq x y z
N SER A 1 -0.06 12.05 -1.81
CA SER A 1 0.15 11.76 -0.37
C SER A 1 -0.83 10.69 0.08
N PHE A 2 -0.69 10.16 1.30
CA PHE A 2 -1.61 9.20 1.89
C PHE A 2 -3.05 9.69 1.86
N THR A 3 -3.30 10.97 2.19
CA THR A 3 -4.64 11.57 2.14
C THR A 3 -5.30 11.40 0.77
N THR A 4 -4.58 11.72 -0.31
CA THR A 4 -5.11 11.66 -1.68
C THR A 4 -5.48 10.24 -2.14
N LEU A 5 -4.74 9.24 -1.67
CA LEU A 5 -4.92 7.86 -2.13
C LEU A 5 -5.80 7.05 -1.16
N CYS A 6 -5.73 7.31 0.14
CA CYS A 6 -6.34 6.45 1.16
C CYS A 6 -7.39 7.15 2.03
N VAL A 7 -7.52 8.48 2.02
CA VAL A 7 -8.54 9.22 2.79
C VAL A 7 -9.65 9.72 1.86
N ASP A 8 -9.27 10.35 0.75
CA ASP A 8 -10.21 10.81 -0.28
C ASP A 8 -11.02 9.64 -0.86
N ALA A 9 -12.15 9.95 -1.50
CA ALA A 9 -13.02 8.95 -2.13
C ALA A 9 -12.33 8.31 -3.35
N ARG A 10 -11.46 7.33 -3.09
CA ARG A 10 -10.81 6.48 -4.09
C ARG A 10 -11.44 5.10 -4.12
N SER A 11 -11.67 4.63 -5.33
CA SER A 11 -12.16 3.30 -5.64
C SER A 11 -10.99 2.38 -5.98
N GLN A 12 -11.23 1.07 -5.97
CA GLN A 12 -10.26 0.09 -6.46
C GLN A 12 -9.83 0.35 -7.92
N HIS A 13 -10.72 0.95 -8.74
CA HIS A 13 -10.43 1.24 -10.14
C HIS A 13 -9.35 2.32 -10.29
N ASP A 14 -9.26 3.25 -9.34
CA ASP A 14 -8.18 4.24 -9.31
C ASP A 14 -6.82 3.56 -9.13
N TYR A 15 -6.71 2.55 -8.25
CA TYR A 15 -5.45 1.84 -8.03
C TYR A 15 -5.04 1.00 -9.24
N ILE A 16 -6.00 0.35 -9.91
CA ILE A 16 -5.77 -0.38 -11.17
C ILE A 16 -5.27 0.57 -12.26
N ALA A 17 -5.83 1.77 -12.35
CA ALA A 17 -5.37 2.76 -13.32
C ALA A 17 -3.94 3.23 -13.00
N LEU A 18 -3.65 3.54 -11.74
CA LEU A 18 -2.32 3.95 -11.30
C LEU A 18 -1.27 2.86 -11.55
N SER A 19 -1.59 1.61 -11.22
CA SER A 19 -0.69 0.49 -11.41
C SER A 19 -0.42 0.24 -12.89
N ARG A 20 -1.35 0.49 -13.80
CA ARG A 20 -1.09 0.40 -15.25
C ARG A 20 -0.20 1.52 -15.77
N LEU A 21 -0.35 2.72 -15.24
CA LEU A 21 0.32 3.92 -15.74
C LEU A 21 1.73 4.09 -15.19
N PHE A 22 2.01 3.60 -13.99
CA PHE A 22 3.26 3.88 -13.28
C PHE A 22 3.98 2.62 -12.83
N HIS A 23 5.24 2.46 -13.22
CA HIS A 23 6.11 1.37 -12.74
C HIS A 23 6.63 1.57 -11.31
N THR A 24 6.55 2.80 -10.79
CA THR A 24 7.03 3.16 -9.46
C THR A 24 6.16 4.28 -8.89
N VAL A 25 5.72 4.10 -7.66
CA VAL A 25 4.87 5.06 -6.95
C VAL A 25 5.51 5.37 -5.60
N MET A 26 5.52 6.66 -5.25
CA MET A 26 5.95 7.11 -3.93
C MET A 26 4.74 7.58 -3.12
N LEU A 27 4.57 7.01 -1.95
CA LEU A 27 3.49 7.31 -1.02
C LEU A 27 4.07 7.94 0.25
N PHE A 28 3.77 9.22 0.45
CA PHE A 28 4.28 10.01 1.57
C PHE A 28 3.20 10.33 2.60
N ASP A 29 3.64 10.67 3.80
CA ASP A 29 2.83 11.05 4.96
C ASP A 29 1.85 9.95 5.39
N VAL A 30 2.31 8.69 5.43
CA VAL A 30 1.49 7.58 5.95
C VAL A 30 1.43 7.67 7.48
N PRO A 31 0.25 7.97 8.05
CA PRO A 31 0.10 8.13 9.49
C PRO A 31 -0.01 6.77 10.19
N VAL A 32 0.06 6.79 11.51
CA VAL A 32 -0.40 5.65 12.32
C VAL A 32 -1.91 5.46 12.13
N MET A 33 -2.30 4.34 11.51
CA MET A 33 -3.69 3.96 11.28
C MET A 33 -4.28 3.33 12.54
N THR A 34 -5.01 4.14 13.31
CA THR A 34 -5.71 3.73 14.54
C THR A 34 -7.07 3.09 14.23
N ARG A 35 -7.80 2.66 15.28
CA ARG A 35 -9.16 2.11 15.17
C ARG A 35 -10.19 3.06 14.52
N LEU A 36 -9.90 4.35 14.46
CA LEU A 36 -10.75 5.34 13.80
C LEU A 36 -10.49 5.44 12.28
N MET A 37 -9.42 4.80 11.79
CA MET A 37 -8.94 4.89 10.41
C MET A 37 -9.08 3.55 9.66
N GLU A 38 -10.07 2.74 10.03
CA GLU A 38 -10.26 1.39 9.45
C GLU A 38 -10.63 1.46 7.95
N SER A 39 -11.29 2.51 7.50
CA SER A 39 -11.62 2.72 6.09
C SER A 39 -10.35 3.04 5.28
N GLU A 40 -9.50 3.91 5.82
CA GLU A 40 -8.21 4.30 5.27
C GLU A 40 -7.25 3.11 5.24
N ALA A 41 -7.19 2.32 6.32
CA ALA A 41 -6.40 1.10 6.38
C ALA A 41 -6.81 0.08 5.33
N ARG A 42 -8.13 -0.09 5.12
CA ARG A 42 -8.64 -0.96 4.05
C ARG A 42 -8.21 -0.47 2.66
N ARG A 43 -8.27 0.84 2.43
CA ARG A 43 -7.84 1.45 1.17
C ARG A 43 -6.33 1.31 0.95
N PHE A 44 -5.53 1.46 1.99
CA PHE A 44 -4.10 1.22 1.96
C PHE A 44 -3.76 -0.23 1.60
N ILE A 45 -4.43 -1.21 2.24
CA ILE A 45 -4.29 -2.63 1.89
C ILE A 45 -4.63 -2.87 0.42
N ALA A 46 -5.75 -2.35 -0.07
CA ALA A 46 -6.17 -2.52 -1.46
C ALA A 46 -5.15 -1.93 -2.46
N LEU A 47 -4.56 -0.77 -2.14
CA LEU A 47 -3.50 -0.16 -2.94
C LEU A 47 -2.24 -1.04 -2.97
N VAL A 48 -1.80 -1.51 -1.80
CA VAL A 48 -0.61 -2.38 -1.70
C VAL A 48 -0.82 -3.68 -2.46
N ASP A 49 -2.00 -4.29 -2.34
CA ASP A 49 -2.31 -5.55 -3.01
C ASP A 49 -2.27 -5.41 -4.54
N GLU A 50 -2.89 -4.36 -5.09
CA GLU A 50 -2.87 -4.08 -6.53
C GLU A 50 -1.45 -3.82 -7.05
N PHE A 51 -0.66 -3.04 -6.31
CA PHE A 51 0.72 -2.72 -6.68
C PHE A 51 1.62 -3.95 -6.58
N TYR A 52 1.40 -4.77 -5.56
CA TYR A 52 2.10 -6.03 -5.38
C TYR A 52 1.85 -6.97 -6.57
N GLU A 53 0.59 -7.17 -6.94
CA GLU A 53 0.16 -8.06 -8.03
C GLU A 53 0.73 -7.64 -9.40
N ARG A 54 0.92 -6.34 -9.62
CA ARG A 54 1.43 -5.81 -10.89
C ARG A 54 2.92 -5.53 -10.92
N HIS A 55 3.65 -5.82 -9.84
CA HIS A 55 5.08 -5.52 -9.72
C HIS A 55 5.39 -4.01 -9.80
N VAL A 56 4.49 -3.17 -9.27
CA VAL A 56 4.75 -1.74 -9.11
C VAL A 56 5.71 -1.56 -7.93
N LYS A 57 6.79 -0.81 -8.12
CA LYS A 57 7.71 -0.47 -7.03
C LYS A 57 7.06 0.59 -6.14
N LEU A 58 6.82 0.27 -4.87
CA LEU A 58 6.22 1.19 -3.92
C LEU A 58 7.27 1.67 -2.91
N VAL A 59 7.45 2.99 -2.82
CA VAL A 59 8.26 3.62 -1.77
C VAL A 59 7.30 4.29 -0.79
N VAL A 60 7.42 3.97 0.50
CA VAL A 60 6.55 4.50 1.55
C VAL A 60 7.34 5.33 2.54
N SER A 61 6.88 6.55 2.81
CA SER A 61 7.31 7.36 3.95
C SER A 61 6.20 7.38 4.99
N ALA A 62 6.50 6.86 6.17
CA ALA A 62 5.56 6.69 7.27
C ALA A 62 6.10 7.32 8.56
N GLU A 63 5.18 7.73 9.44
CA GLU A 63 5.50 8.33 10.74
C GLU A 63 6.23 7.37 11.70
N VAL A 64 5.99 6.07 11.53
CA VAL A 64 6.53 5.00 12.39
C VAL A 64 7.05 3.86 11.52
N PRO A 65 7.87 2.95 12.09
CA PRO A 65 8.27 1.73 11.40
C PRO A 65 7.06 0.94 10.88
N LEU A 66 7.24 0.26 9.74
CA LEU A 66 6.15 -0.39 9.02
C LEU A 66 5.30 -1.33 9.90
N TYR A 67 5.93 -2.07 10.81
CA TYR A 67 5.26 -3.00 11.71
C TYR A 67 4.41 -2.33 12.80
N GLU A 68 4.54 -1.02 12.99
CA GLU A 68 3.78 -0.21 13.98
C GLU A 68 2.71 0.67 13.33
N ILE A 69 2.66 0.73 11.99
CA ILE A 69 1.77 1.62 11.23
C ILE A 69 0.29 1.34 11.52
N TYR A 70 -0.09 0.08 11.75
CA TYR A 70 -1.47 -0.28 12.01
C TYR A 70 -1.70 -0.65 13.47
N GLN A 71 -2.55 0.13 14.14
CA GLN A 71 -2.94 -0.02 15.54
C GLN A 71 -4.46 -0.21 15.69
N GLY A 72 -5.15 -0.48 14.59
CA GLY A 72 -6.55 -0.88 14.58
C GLY A 72 -6.77 -2.30 15.11
N GLU A 73 -8.03 -2.71 15.18
CA GLU A 73 -8.39 -4.05 15.67
C GLU A 73 -9.03 -4.93 14.61
N ARG A 74 -9.73 -4.35 13.64
CA ARG A 74 -10.61 -5.12 12.76
C ARG A 74 -9.88 -5.79 11.60
N LEU A 75 -8.83 -5.16 11.10
CA LEU A 75 -8.06 -5.60 9.94
C LEU A 75 -6.71 -6.23 10.30
N LYS A 76 -6.50 -6.70 11.55
CA LYS A 76 -5.19 -7.20 12.00
C LYS A 76 -4.62 -8.29 11.09
N PHE A 77 -5.45 -9.22 10.65
CA PHE A 77 -5.02 -10.33 9.80
C PHE A 77 -4.69 -9.88 8.37
N GLU A 78 -5.55 -9.05 7.79
CA GLU A 78 -5.36 -8.46 6.47
C GLU A 78 -4.11 -7.58 6.44
N PHE A 79 -3.90 -6.79 7.49
CA PHE A 79 -2.74 -5.92 7.62
C PHE A 79 -1.45 -6.73 7.79
N GLN A 80 -1.47 -7.84 8.53
CA GLN A 80 -0.30 -8.73 8.62
C GLN A 80 0.11 -9.27 7.25
N ARG A 81 -0.84 -9.65 6.38
CA ARG A 81 -0.54 -10.05 4.99
C ARG A 81 0.00 -8.89 4.16
N CYS A 82 -0.57 -7.70 4.32
CA CYS A 82 -0.09 -6.48 3.68
C CYS A 82 1.37 -6.18 4.06
N LEU A 83 1.74 -6.35 5.34
CA LEU A 83 3.12 -6.21 5.81
C LEU A 83 4.05 -7.21 5.14
N SER A 84 3.67 -8.49 5.03
CA SER A 84 4.49 -9.49 4.34
C SER A 84 4.74 -9.12 2.87
N ARG A 85 3.73 -8.60 2.16
CA ARG A 85 3.88 -8.11 0.78
C ARG A 85 4.85 -6.94 0.72
N LEU A 86 4.68 -5.94 1.58
CA LEU A 86 5.58 -4.78 1.65
C LEU A 86 7.03 -5.17 2.00
N GLN A 87 7.23 -6.22 2.80
CA GLN A 87 8.54 -6.78 3.07
C GLN A 87 9.14 -7.46 1.83
N GLU A 88 8.35 -8.27 1.12
CA GLU A 88 8.81 -8.89 -0.14
C GLU A 88 9.15 -7.84 -1.20
N MET A 89 8.37 -6.76 -1.29
CA MET A 89 8.60 -5.65 -2.22
C MET A 89 9.95 -4.93 -2.00
N GLN A 90 10.56 -5.09 -0.82
CA GLN A 90 11.90 -4.55 -0.52
C GLN A 90 13.03 -5.50 -0.94
N SER A 91 12.73 -6.75 -1.29
CA SER A 91 13.76 -7.71 -1.70
C SER A 91 14.35 -7.35 -3.07
N GLU A 92 15.62 -7.69 -3.28
CA GLU A 92 16.24 -7.53 -4.60
C GLU A 92 15.52 -8.32 -5.69
N GLU A 93 15.01 -9.51 -5.35
CA GLU A 93 14.28 -10.36 -6.29
C GLU A 93 13.03 -9.66 -6.81
N TYR A 94 12.28 -9.02 -5.92
CA TYR A 94 11.10 -8.25 -6.30
C TYR A 94 11.47 -7.00 -7.12
N LEU A 95 12.51 -6.27 -6.72
CA LEU A 95 12.96 -5.06 -7.43
C LEU A 95 13.48 -5.33 -8.85
N LYS A 96 13.89 -6.56 -9.14
CA LYS A 96 14.30 -7.05 -10.46
C LYS A 96 13.13 -7.49 -11.34
N ARG A 97 11.91 -7.66 -10.80
CA ARG A 97 10.73 -8.07 -11.58
C ARG A 97 10.32 -6.95 -12.55
N GLU A 98 9.87 -7.36 -13.73
CA GLU A 98 9.30 -6.45 -14.72
C GLU A 98 7.87 -6.06 -14.33
N HIS A 99 7.55 -4.79 -14.59
CA HIS A 99 6.24 -4.21 -14.34
C HIS A 99 5.17 -4.76 -15.30
N LEU A 100 4.03 -5.21 -14.77
CA LEU A 100 2.94 -5.81 -15.53
C LEU A 100 1.87 -4.77 -15.91
N ALA A 101 2.15 -4.03 -16.98
CA ALA A 101 1.31 -2.90 -17.44
C ALA A 101 -0.01 -3.30 -18.14
N GLY A 102 -0.32 -4.60 -18.25
CA GLY A 102 -1.42 -5.16 -19.06
C GLY A 102 -2.78 -4.47 -18.91
#